data_AF-A0A7V2JPK9-F1
#
_entry.id   AF-A0A7V2JPK9-F1
#
_cell.length_a   1.000
_cell.length_b   1.000
_cell.length_c   1.000
_cell.angle_alpha   90.00
_cell.angle_beta   90.00
_cell.angle_gamma   90.00
#
_symmetry.space_group_name_H-M   'P 1'
#
loop_
_entity.id
_entity.type
_entity.pdbx_description
1 polymer ?
#
loop_
_entity_poly.entity_id
_entity_poly.type
_entity_poly.pdbx_seq_one_letter_code
_entity_poly.pdbx_strand_id
1 'polypeptide(L)'
;MHSESYLIAMDSSISLRKYGRLQNILTGLQGVYQTYFHFIKPRYQGLMVKYNPEETKSSIILARLRTSYPQVHWHGCYPGEKCSKCKNALA
;
A
#
# COMPACT_ATOMS: atom_id res chain seq x y z
N MET A 1 -0.18 -14.85 14.80
CA MET A 1 0.02 -13.46 14.37
C MET A 1 -1.17 -13.03 13.54
N HIS A 2 -1.92 -12.01 13.97
CA HIS A 2 -2.96 -11.39 13.14
C HIS A 2 -2.27 -10.53 12.08
N SER A 3 -2.56 -10.77 10.81
CA SER A 3 -2.02 -9.98 9.70
C SER A 3 -3.14 -9.47 8.82
N GLU A 4 -3.04 -8.22 8.39
CA GLU A 4 -3.93 -7.60 7.43
C GLU A 4 -3.18 -7.30 6.13
N SER A 5 -3.94 -7.24 5.04
CA SER A 5 -3.44 -6.80 3.73
C SER A 5 -4.07 -5.46 3.35
N TYR A 6 -3.24 -4.52 2.92
CA TYR A 6 -3.64 -3.17 2.53
C TYR A 6 -3.15 -2.87 1.11
N LEU A 7 -4.10 -2.71 0.19
CA LEU A 7 -3.81 -2.38 -1.20
C LEU A 7 -3.82 -0.87 -1.39
N ILE A 8 -2.67 -0.31 -1.73
CA ILE A 8 -2.49 1.12 -1.96
C ILE A 8 -2.31 1.34 -3.45
N ALA A 9 -3.24 2.05 -4.07
CA ALA A 9 -3.14 2.41 -5.48
C ALA A 9 -2.34 3.70 -5.66
N MET A 10 -1.73 3.87 -6.84
CA MET A 10 -1.03 5.07 -7.26
C MET A 10 -1.47 5.47 -8.66
N ASP A 11 -1.53 6.78 -8.91
CA ASP A 11 -1.96 7.38 -10.18
C ASP A 11 -0.87 7.41 -11.27
N SER A 12 0.38 7.20 -10.88
CA SER A 12 1.54 7.28 -11.75
C SER A 12 2.28 5.94 -11.82
N SER A 13 2.85 5.67 -12.99
CA SER A 13 3.75 4.52 -13.15
C SER A 13 5.07 4.81 -12.44
N ILE A 14 5.53 3.84 -11.64
CA ILE A 14 6.83 3.93 -10.97
C ILE A 14 7.79 2.90 -11.56
N SER A 15 9.02 3.31 -11.83
CA SER A 15 10.07 2.38 -12.25
C SER A 15 10.37 1.34 -11.16
N LEU A 16 10.87 0.16 -11.54
CA LEU A 16 11.32 -0.89 -10.59
C LEU A 16 12.31 -0.37 -9.53
N ARG A 17 13.22 0.54 -9.90
CA ARG A 17 14.16 1.17 -8.94
C ARG A 17 13.44 1.97 -7.86
N LYS A 18 12.39 2.72 -8.24
CA LYS A 18 11.56 3.47 -7.29
C LYS A 18 10.75 2.52 -6.41
N TYR A 19 10.23 1.43 -6.98
CA TYR A 19 9.56 0.38 -6.23
C TYR A 19 10.45 -0.25 -5.16
N GLY A 20 11.69 -0.61 -5.46
CA GLY A 20 12.62 -1.17 -4.46
C GLY A 20 12.88 -0.21 -3.29
N ARG A 21 12.96 1.09 -3.56
CA ARG A 21 13.07 2.11 -2.49
C ARG A 21 11.82 2.18 -1.63
N LEU A 22 10.63 2.17 -2.25
CA LEU A 22 9.35 2.16 -1.56
C LEU A 22 9.19 0.92 -0.67
N GLN A 23 9.58 -0.25 -1.19
CA GLN A 23 9.59 -1.49 -0.43
C GLN A 23 10.47 -1.35 0.81
N ASN A 24 11.70 -0.88 0.68
CA ASN A 24 12.62 -0.68 1.82
C ASN A 24 12.08 0.31 2.87
N ILE A 25 11.46 1.40 2.42
CA ILE A 25 10.83 2.39 3.32
C ILE A 25 9.69 1.75 4.12
N LEU A 26 8.85 0.97 3.45
CA LEU A 26 7.69 0.34 4.08
C LEU A 26 8.08 -0.82 4.98
N THR A 27 9.02 -1.68 4.58
CA THR A 27 9.53 -2.77 5.44
C THR A 27 10.32 -2.25 6.63
N GLY A 28 10.76 -0.98 6.61
CA GLY A 28 11.35 -0.31 7.77
C GLY A 28 10.33 0.18 8.80
N LEU A 29 9.02 0.12 8.50
CA LEU A 29 7.98 0.41 9.49
C LEU A 29 7.76 -0.81 10.39
N GLN A 30 7.72 -0.57 11.70
CA GLN A 30 7.34 -1.59 12.67
C GLN A 30 5.97 -2.18 12.32
N GLY A 31 5.85 -3.50 12.38
CA GLY A 31 4.63 -4.22 12.02
C GLY A 31 4.41 -4.41 10.51
N VAL A 32 5.25 -3.88 9.61
CA VAL A 32 5.15 -4.18 8.17
C VAL A 32 6.14 -5.29 7.82
N TYR A 33 5.62 -6.43 7.39
CA TYR A 33 6.44 -7.61 7.10
C TYR A 33 6.67 -7.81 5.62
N GLN A 34 5.75 -7.33 4.77
CA GLN A 34 5.84 -7.58 3.34
C GLN A 34 5.20 -6.48 2.52
N THR A 35 5.85 -6.14 1.42
CA THR A 35 5.33 -5.22 0.41
C THR A 35 5.59 -5.83 -0.96
N TYR A 36 4.56 -5.85 -1.80
CA TYR A 36 4.62 -6.36 -3.17
C TYR A 36 4.06 -5.35 -4.16
N PHE A 37 4.62 -5.31 -5.35
CA PHE A 37 4.01 -4.61 -6.46
C PHE A 37 2.73 -5.33 -6.92
N HIS A 38 1.69 -4.56 -7.23
CA HIS A 38 0.41 -5.11 -7.65
C HIS A 38 -0.15 -4.34 -8.85
N PHE A 39 -0.57 -5.06 -9.89
CA PHE A 39 -1.30 -4.49 -11.02
C PHE A 39 -2.80 -4.54 -10.72
N ILE A 40 -3.45 -3.38 -10.63
CA ILE A 40 -4.88 -3.26 -10.27
C ILE A 40 -5.74 -3.29 -11.54
N LYS A 41 -5.36 -2.48 -12.55
CA LYS A 41 -6.02 -2.38 -13.86
C LYS A 41 -4.96 -2.09 -14.92
N PRO A 42 -5.27 -2.19 -16.23
CA PRO A 42 -4.29 -1.98 -17.30
C PRO A 42 -3.49 -0.67 -17.23
N ARG A 43 -4.02 0.33 -16.50
CA ARG A 43 -3.37 1.64 -16.28
C ARG A 43 -3.14 1.99 -14.81
N TYR A 44 -3.49 1.10 -13.88
CA TYR A 44 -3.38 1.38 -12.44
C TYR A 44 -2.48 0.37 -11.76
N GLN A 45 -1.49 0.90 -11.05
CA GLN A 45 -0.49 0.15 -10.31
C GLN A 45 -0.68 0.43 -8.82
N GLY A 46 -0.14 -0.44 -7.98
CA GLY A 46 -0.26 -0.32 -6.54
C GLY A 46 0.77 -1.13 -5.78
N LEU A 47 0.67 -1.03 -4.47
CA LEU A 47 1.45 -1.79 -3.50
C LEU A 47 0.47 -2.60 -2.64
N MET A 48 0.69 -3.91 -2.54
CA MET A 48 0.04 -4.73 -1.54
C MET A 48 0.97 -4.81 -0.32
N VAL A 49 0.51 -4.27 0.81
CA VAL A 49 1.27 -4.23 2.06
C VAL A 49 0.64 -5.17 3.06
N LYS A 50 1.41 -6.14 3.56
CA LYS A 50 1.01 -7.02 4.68
C LYS A 50 1.59 -6.48 5.98
N TYR A 51 0.72 -6.29 6.97
CA TYR A 51 1.09 -5.62 8.23
C TYR A 51 0.33 -6.16 9.45
N ASN A 52 0.88 -5.92 10.64
CA ASN A 52 0.25 -6.19 11.92
C ASN A 52 -0.62 -4.99 12.31
N PRO A 53 -1.96 -5.11 12.34
CA PRO A 53 -2.81 -4.01 12.77
C PRO A 53 -2.63 -3.62 14.24
N GLU A 54 -2.00 -4.46 15.06
CA GLU A 54 -1.66 -4.17 16.46
C GLU A 54 -0.41 -3.27 16.57
N GLU A 55 0.54 -3.38 15.64
CA GLU A 55 1.80 -2.62 15.68
C GLU A 55 1.80 -1.40 14.75
N THR A 56 1.07 -1.45 13.64
CA THR A 56 0.98 -0.36 12.66
C THR A 56 -0.44 -0.21 12.13
N LYS A 57 -0.83 1.02 11.78
CA LYS A 57 -2.11 1.30 11.14
C LYS A 57 -1.92 1.59 9.66
N SER A 58 -2.91 1.23 8.83
CA SER A 58 -2.92 1.52 7.39
C SER A 58 -2.77 3.01 7.08
N SER A 59 -3.29 3.89 7.95
CA SER A 59 -3.10 5.34 7.86
C SER A 59 -1.64 5.77 7.98
N ILE A 60 -0.85 5.12 8.84
CA ILE A 60 0.58 5.38 9.02
C ILE A 60 1.36 4.94 7.77
N ILE A 61 1.03 3.76 7.23
CA ILE A 61 1.61 3.25 5.98
C ILE A 61 1.37 4.25 4.84
N LEU A 62 0.13 4.71 4.68
CA LEU A 62 -0.24 5.68 3.65
C LEU A 62 0.44 7.04 3.86
N ALA A 63 0.52 7.52 5.10
CA ALA A 63 1.23 8.76 5.44
C ALA A 63 2.71 8.67 5.10
N ARG A 64 3.38 7.55 5.41
CA ARG A 64 4.79 7.31 5.07
C ARG A 64 5.05 7.36 3.56
N LEU A 65 4.13 6.83 2.76
CA LEU A 65 4.23 6.89 1.30
C LEU A 65 4.10 8.33 0.79
N ARG A 66 3.11 9.07 1.30
CA ARG A 66 2.89 10.48 0.94
C ARG A 66 4.07 11.37 1.30
N THR A 67 4.73 11.13 2.43
CA THR A 67 5.92 11.90 2.81
C THR A 67 7.16 11.51 2.00
N SER A 68 7.31 10.24 1.64
CA SER A 68 8.49 9.75 0.91
C SER A 68 8.42 10.03 -0.59
N TYR A 69 7.21 10.06 -1.16
CA TYR A 69 6.93 10.29 -2.56
C TYR A 69 5.70 11.20 -2.72
N PRO A 70 5.82 12.51 -2.40
CA PRO A 70 4.71 13.46 -2.45
C PRO A 70 4.22 13.75 -3.87
N GLN A 71 5.02 13.48 -4.89
CA GLN A 71 4.67 13.64 -6.30
C GLN A 71 3.73 12.55 -6.85
N VAL A 72 3.42 11.53 -6.05
CA VAL A 72 2.54 10.42 -6.42
C VAL A 72 1.25 10.53 -5.61
N HIS A 73 0.10 10.47 -6.26
CA HIS A 73 -1.16 10.43 -5.53
C HIS A 73 -1.44 9.00 -5.05
N TRP A 74 -1.23 8.79 -3.76
CA TRP A 74 -1.49 7.52 -3.08
C TRP A 74 -2.94 7.43 -2.61
N HIS A 75 -3.63 6.38 -3.06
CA HIS A 75 -4.99 6.06 -2.69
C HIS A 75 -5.02 4.81 -1.83
N GLY A 76 -5.64 4.91 -0.66
CA GLY A 76 -5.62 3.84 0.33
C GLY A 76 -6.33 2.55 -0.08
N CYS A 77 -7.26 2.62 -1.04
CA CYS A 77 -7.99 1.49 -1.60
C CYS A 77 -8.51 1.87 -2.99
N TYR A 78 -8.66 0.88 -3.89
CA TYR A 78 -9.38 1.08 -5.15
C TYR A 78 -10.77 0.44 -5.04
N PRO A 79 -11.87 1.16 -5.36
CA PRO A 79 -13.22 0.60 -5.34
C PRO A 79 -13.37 -0.59 -6.31
N GLY A 80 -13.90 -1.71 -5.83
CA GLY A 80 -14.13 -2.93 -6.63
C GLY A 80 -13.02 -3.99 -6.55
N GLU A 81 -11.93 -3.74 -5.82
CA GLU A 81 -10.87 -4.73 -5.58
C GLU A 81 -11.08 -5.54 -4.29
N LYS A 82 -10.61 -6.80 -4.28
CA LYS A 82 -10.76 -7.73 -3.14
C LYS A 82 -9.76 -7.44 -2.01
N CYS A 83 -9.64 -6.20 -1.55
CA CYS A 83 -8.88 -5.88 -0.33
C CYS A 83 -9.80 -5.92 0.90
N SER A 84 -9.34 -6.44 2.05
CA SER A 84 -10.20 -6.58 3.26
C SER A 84 -10.79 -5.24 3.72
N LYS A 85 -10.05 -4.15 3.55
CA LYS A 85 -10.51 -2.76 3.79
C LYS A 85 -11.53 -2.28 2.75
N CYS A 86 -11.38 -2.67 1.50
CA CYS A 86 -12.25 -2.32 0.38
C CYS A 86 -13.61 -3.02 0.48
N LYS A 87 -13.61 -4.28 0.95
CA LYS A 87 -14.82 -5.07 1.20
C LYS A 87 -15.69 -4.46 2.30
N ASN A 88 -15.07 -3.87 3.33
CA ASN A 88 -15.79 -3.27 4.46
C ASN A 88 -16.19 -1.80 4.23
N ALA A 89 -15.69 -1.15 3.18
CA ALA A 89 -16.06 0.23 2.84
C ALA A 89 -17.35 0.32 1.98
N LEU A 90 -17.93 -0.83 1.63
CA LEU A 90 -19.16 -0.95 0.82
C LEU A 90 -20.29 -1.67 1.59
N ALA A 91 -20.15 -1.82 2.91
CA ALA A 91 -21.18 -2.36 3.81
C ALA A 91 -21.84 -1.22 4.59
#